data_AF-A0A380K2W9-F1
#
_entry.id   AF-A0A380K2W9-F1
#
_cell.length_a   1.000
_cell.length_b   1.000
_cell.length_c   1.000
_cell.angle_alpha   90.00
_cell.angle_beta   90.00
_cell.angle_gamma   90.00
#
_symmetry.space_group_name_H-M   'P 1'
#
loop_
_entity.id
_entity.type
_entity.pdbx_description
1 polymer ?
#
loop_
_entity_poly.entity_id
_entity_poly.type
_entity_poly.pdbx_seq_one_letter_code
_entity_poly.pdbx_strand_id
1 'polypeptide(L)'
;MAEPLFLKSQMHDKIWGGTKLRDEFGYDIPTETTGEYWAISAHPNGVSIVDNGTYKGEGLDKLYREHKELFGNPKSEVFPLLTKILDANDWLSVQVHPDDAYALEHEGELGKTECWYVIAANEDSEIIYGHNAKSKEELRQLIEAGKWDDLLTKIPVKAGDFFYVPSGTMHAIGKGILILETQQSSDTTYRVYDFDRRDAQGNLRDLHIKQSIDVLTIGEPANSTPVAVDVDNLNSTLLVSNEFFAVYKWLVSGAVNFTQTAPYLLVSVLSGQGSMKVDNRVYNIKKGDHFILPNDVKSWEFDGELEIIASHANEK
;
A
#
# COMPACT_ATOMS: atom_id res chain seq x y z
N MET A 1 27.09 12.22 0.25
CA MET A 1 27.34 10.98 -0.54
C MET A 1 26.00 10.33 -0.61
N ALA A 2 25.50 10.01 -1.81
CA ALA A 2 24.14 9.53 -1.94
C ALA A 2 24.02 8.17 -1.27
N GLU A 3 22.95 7.97 -0.50
CA GLU A 3 22.71 6.72 0.21
C GLU A 3 21.22 6.39 0.24
N PRO A 4 20.86 5.10 0.16
CA PRO A 4 19.48 4.67 0.39
C PRO A 4 19.07 4.98 1.84
N LEU A 5 17.79 5.29 2.03
CA LEU A 5 17.19 5.53 3.33
C LEU A 5 16.40 4.28 3.74
N PHE A 6 17.02 3.36 4.46
CA PHE A 6 16.33 2.21 5.05
C PHE A 6 15.41 2.66 6.16
N LEU A 7 14.22 2.08 6.23
CA LEU A 7 13.15 2.51 7.11
C LEU A 7 12.76 1.41 8.08
N LYS A 8 12.55 1.81 9.34
CA LYS A 8 11.88 0.99 10.35
C LYS A 8 10.62 1.73 10.79
N SER A 9 9.48 1.05 10.73
CA SER A 9 8.19 1.70 10.92
C SER A 9 7.31 0.99 11.95
N GLN A 10 6.10 1.52 12.12
CA GLN A 10 5.14 1.06 13.10
C GLN A 10 4.26 -0.08 12.57
N MET A 11 3.88 -0.96 13.48
CA MET A 11 2.92 -2.03 13.25
C MET A 11 1.67 -1.77 14.06
N HIS A 12 0.51 -2.07 13.48
CA HIS A 12 -0.77 -1.79 14.08
C HIS A 12 -1.54 -3.08 14.33
N ASP A 13 -1.98 -3.22 15.58
CA ASP A 13 -2.90 -4.27 15.99
C ASP A 13 -4.28 -4.03 15.37
N LYS A 14 -4.90 -5.09 14.86
CA LYS A 14 -6.21 -5.04 14.23
C LYS A 14 -6.99 -6.29 14.60
N ILE A 15 -8.29 -6.16 14.86
CA ILE A 15 -9.15 -7.31 15.21
C ILE A 15 -9.19 -8.43 14.16
N TRP A 16 -8.80 -8.10 12.91
CA TRP A 16 -8.71 -9.03 11.78
C TRP A 16 -7.29 -9.49 11.48
N GLY A 17 -6.29 -8.97 12.19
CA GLY A 17 -4.88 -9.23 11.96
C GLY A 17 -4.44 -10.62 12.40
N GLY A 18 -3.20 -10.96 12.10
CA GLY A 18 -2.64 -12.27 12.36
C GLY A 18 -1.14 -12.23 12.65
N THR A 19 -0.47 -13.30 12.20
CA THR A 19 0.94 -13.55 12.49
C THR A 19 1.81 -13.69 11.24
N LYS A 20 1.25 -13.59 10.03
CA LYS A 20 2.00 -13.78 8.77
C LYS A 20 3.12 -12.77 8.62
N LEU A 21 2.99 -11.56 9.18
CA LEU A 21 4.09 -10.59 9.24
C LEU A 21 5.33 -11.17 9.95
N ARG A 22 5.15 -11.91 11.04
CA ARG A 22 6.25 -12.64 11.69
C ARG A 22 6.65 -13.87 10.88
N ASP A 23 5.68 -14.69 10.50
CA ASP A 23 5.95 -16.04 9.99
C ASP A 23 6.55 -16.01 8.57
N GLU A 24 6.18 -15.02 7.75
CA GLU A 24 6.67 -14.86 6.37
C GLU A 24 7.88 -13.93 6.24
N PHE A 25 7.94 -12.85 7.02
CA PHE A 25 9.01 -11.84 6.92
C PHE A 25 10.01 -11.88 8.08
N GLY A 26 9.74 -12.64 9.14
CA GLY A 26 10.58 -12.67 10.33
C GLY A 26 10.49 -11.39 11.17
N TYR A 27 9.41 -10.62 11.04
CA TYR A 27 9.22 -9.39 11.80
C TYR A 27 8.89 -9.66 13.28
N ASP A 28 9.37 -8.76 14.14
CA ASP A 28 8.97 -8.70 15.55
C ASP A 28 7.59 -8.02 15.67
N ILE A 29 6.52 -8.82 15.64
CA ILE A 29 5.16 -8.31 15.75
C ILE A 29 4.77 -8.00 17.20
N PRO A 30 4.01 -6.92 17.47
CA PRO A 30 3.62 -6.53 18.82
C PRO A 30 2.55 -7.46 19.45
N THR A 31 1.70 -8.08 18.62
CA THR A 31 0.57 -8.92 19.06
C THR A 31 0.34 -10.05 18.04
N GLU A 32 -0.40 -11.11 18.43
CA GLU A 32 -0.85 -12.17 17.51
C GLU A 32 -1.97 -11.72 16.55
N THR A 33 -2.43 -10.48 16.69
CA THR A 33 -3.46 -9.84 15.86
C THR A 33 -2.90 -8.62 15.11
N THR A 34 -1.59 -8.63 14.83
CA THR A 34 -0.95 -7.55 14.07
C THR A 34 -1.43 -7.59 12.62
N GLY A 35 -2.21 -6.58 12.23
CA GLY A 35 -2.85 -6.56 10.91
C GLY A 35 -2.10 -5.73 9.87
N GLU A 36 -1.36 -4.70 10.30
CA GLU A 36 -0.71 -3.77 9.37
C GLU A 36 0.73 -3.51 9.79
N TYR A 37 1.64 -3.51 8.81
CA TYR A 37 2.96 -2.90 8.93
C TYR A 37 3.04 -1.71 7.97
N TRP A 38 3.18 -0.50 8.51
CA TRP A 38 3.27 0.73 7.71
C TRP A 38 4.69 0.93 7.18
N ALA A 39 5.13 0.03 6.31
CA ALA A 39 6.51 -0.11 5.85
C ALA A 39 7.21 1.19 5.40
N ILE A 40 6.53 2.06 4.67
CA ILE A 40 7.04 3.37 4.24
C ILE A 40 5.95 4.40 4.48
N SER A 41 6.13 5.23 5.50
CA SER A 41 5.10 6.13 5.99
C SER A 41 5.70 7.42 6.54
N ALA A 42 5.11 8.55 6.14
CA ALA A 42 5.28 9.83 6.83
C ALA A 42 3.95 10.32 7.44
N HIS A 43 2.96 9.42 7.52
CA HIS A 43 1.66 9.74 8.07
C HIS A 43 1.74 9.85 9.61
N PRO A 44 1.09 10.85 10.25
CA PRO A 44 1.20 11.09 11.70
C PRO A 44 0.87 9.88 12.58
N ASN A 45 -0.05 9.02 12.13
CA ASN A 45 -0.46 7.82 12.86
C ASN A 45 0.61 6.71 12.90
N GLY A 46 1.68 6.81 12.10
CA GLY A 46 2.70 5.76 12.03
C GLY A 46 3.89 6.18 11.19
N VAL A 47 4.66 7.17 11.68
CA VAL A 47 5.83 7.70 10.95
C VAL A 47 6.98 6.70 10.98
N SER A 48 7.55 6.41 9.80
CA SER A 48 8.77 5.63 9.64
C SER A 48 10.01 6.41 10.09
N ILE A 49 10.94 5.72 10.73
CA ILE A 49 12.23 6.25 11.16
C ILE A 49 13.33 5.71 10.26
N VAL A 50 14.22 6.59 9.79
CA VAL A 50 15.40 6.18 9.02
C VAL A 50 16.36 5.39 9.92
N ASP A 51 16.78 4.21 9.49
CA ASP A 51 17.61 3.29 10.30
C ASP A 51 19.10 3.32 9.91
N ASN A 52 19.51 4.11 8.92
CA ASN A 52 20.91 4.14 8.47
C ASN A 52 21.40 5.54 8.09
N GLY A 53 22.72 5.62 7.91
CA GLY A 53 23.36 6.79 7.29
C GLY A 53 23.26 8.07 8.11
N THR A 54 23.31 9.18 7.39
CA THR A 54 23.37 10.55 7.89
C THR A 54 22.10 10.94 8.66
N TYR A 55 20.95 10.45 8.21
CA TYR A 55 19.63 10.78 8.75
C TYR A 55 19.09 9.74 9.74
N LYS A 56 19.94 8.79 10.20
CA LYS A 56 19.52 7.75 11.15
C LYS A 56 18.84 8.35 12.38
N GLY A 57 17.66 7.86 12.70
CA GLY A 57 16.83 8.32 13.83
C GLY A 57 15.86 9.45 13.48
N GLU A 58 15.93 10.03 12.29
CA GLU A 58 14.96 11.03 11.83
C GLU A 58 13.68 10.40 11.30
N GLY A 59 12.54 11.04 11.58
CA GLY A 59 11.25 10.67 11.03
C GLY A 59 11.13 11.11 9.57
N LEU A 60 10.50 10.26 8.74
CA LEU A 60 10.32 10.54 7.31
C LEU A 60 9.51 11.82 7.06
N ASP A 61 8.58 12.17 7.95
CA ASP A 61 7.77 13.39 7.88
C ASP A 61 8.62 14.66 8.03
N LYS A 62 9.55 14.64 9.00
CA LYS A 62 10.53 15.71 9.23
C LYS A 62 11.51 15.79 8.07
N LEU A 63 12.04 14.64 7.64
CA LEU A 63 12.99 14.57 6.53
C LEU A 63 12.37 15.12 5.24
N TYR A 64 11.12 14.76 4.92
CA TYR A 64 10.43 15.25 3.73
C TYR A 64 10.23 16.77 3.73
N ARG A 65 9.93 17.35 4.91
CA ARG A 65 9.70 18.78 5.08
C ARG A 65 10.98 19.61 5.09
N GLU A 66 12.02 19.12 5.76
CA GLU A 66 13.27 19.87 5.98
C GLU A 66 14.32 19.62 4.90
N HIS A 67 14.28 18.46 4.24
CA HIS A 67 15.23 18.01 3.21
C HIS A 67 14.52 17.73 1.89
N LYS A 68 13.75 18.71 1.39
CA LYS A 68 12.97 18.61 0.14
C LYS A 68 13.85 18.20 -1.06
N GLU A 69 15.15 18.53 -1.05
CA GLU A 69 16.12 18.15 -2.08
C GLU A 69 16.24 16.64 -2.28
N LEU A 70 16.07 15.83 -1.21
CA LEU A 70 16.10 14.36 -1.25
C LEU A 70 14.90 13.77 -1.98
N PHE A 71 13.84 14.56 -2.17
CA PHE A 71 12.58 14.12 -2.79
C PHE A 71 12.27 14.87 -4.09
N GLY A 72 13.27 15.56 -4.66
CA GLY A 72 13.10 16.30 -5.92
C GLY A 72 12.57 17.72 -5.78
N ASN A 73 12.62 18.31 -4.59
CA ASN A 73 12.01 19.61 -4.27
C ASN A 73 10.49 19.64 -4.53
N PRO A 74 9.72 18.70 -3.93
CA PRO A 74 8.30 18.59 -4.20
C PRO A 74 7.53 19.81 -3.69
N LYS A 75 6.41 20.12 -4.35
CA LYS A 75 5.48 21.19 -3.94
C LYS A 75 4.57 20.78 -2.78
N SER A 76 4.27 19.49 -2.65
CA SER A 76 3.44 18.99 -1.56
C SER A 76 4.15 19.20 -0.22
N GLU A 77 3.42 19.66 0.80
CA GLU A 77 3.94 19.84 2.15
C GLU A 77 3.97 18.54 2.96
N VAL A 78 3.20 17.53 2.54
CA VAL A 78 3.17 16.19 3.14
C VAL A 78 3.73 15.16 2.17
N PHE A 79 4.38 14.13 2.71
CA PHE A 79 4.85 13.00 1.92
C PHE A 79 3.62 12.32 1.27
N PRO A 80 3.59 12.15 -0.06
CA PRO A 80 2.33 11.92 -0.77
C PRO A 80 1.80 10.49 -0.70
N LEU A 81 2.65 9.51 -0.36
CA LEU A 81 2.30 8.08 -0.42
C LEU A 81 2.46 7.38 0.93
N LEU A 82 1.80 6.25 1.06
CA LEU A 82 1.93 5.33 2.18
C LEU A 82 1.98 3.90 1.62
N THR A 83 3.01 3.15 2.01
CA THR A 83 3.15 1.73 1.66
C THR A 83 2.99 0.88 2.90
N LYS A 84 2.09 -0.10 2.83
CA LYS A 84 1.77 -1.01 3.93
C LYS A 84 1.89 -2.46 3.49
N ILE A 85 2.15 -3.35 4.45
CA ILE A 85 1.86 -4.78 4.32
C ILE A 85 0.68 -5.09 5.24
N LEU A 86 -0.36 -5.73 4.69
CA LEU A 86 -1.56 -6.09 5.44
C LEU A 86 -1.66 -7.61 5.55
N ASP A 87 -1.80 -8.11 6.77
CA ASP A 87 -2.08 -9.52 7.09
C ASP A 87 -3.55 -9.70 7.47
N ALA A 88 -4.37 -10.06 6.49
CA ALA A 88 -5.80 -10.30 6.68
C ALA A 88 -6.04 -11.74 7.14
N ASN A 89 -5.94 -12.00 8.43
CA ASN A 89 -6.29 -13.31 9.02
C ASN A 89 -7.82 -13.51 9.10
N ASP A 90 -8.57 -12.42 9.17
CA ASP A 90 -10.02 -12.37 9.04
C ASP A 90 -10.43 -11.26 8.05
N TRP A 91 -11.73 -11.16 7.72
CA TRP A 91 -12.22 -10.10 6.85
C TRP A 91 -11.91 -8.72 7.44
N LEU A 92 -11.32 -7.87 6.61
CA LEU A 92 -11.39 -6.43 6.81
C LEU A 92 -12.82 -5.98 6.54
N SER A 93 -13.21 -4.83 7.10
CA SER A 93 -14.51 -4.26 6.82
C SER A 93 -14.70 -3.93 5.35
N VAL A 94 -15.93 -4.04 4.85
CA VAL A 94 -16.34 -3.44 3.59
C VAL A 94 -16.31 -1.94 3.74
N GLN A 95 -15.58 -1.28 2.85
CA GLN A 95 -15.28 0.14 2.98
C GLN A 95 -15.16 0.82 1.61
N VAL A 96 -15.06 2.13 1.67
CA VAL A 96 -14.80 3.01 0.54
C VAL A 96 -13.95 4.18 1.00
N HIS A 97 -13.14 4.70 0.08
CA HIS A 97 -12.26 5.84 0.33
C HIS A 97 -12.70 7.07 -0.47
N PRO A 98 -12.65 8.28 0.11
CA PRO A 98 -12.92 9.52 -0.61
C PRO A 98 -11.81 9.89 -1.61
N ASP A 99 -12.15 10.76 -2.56
CA ASP A 99 -11.18 11.50 -3.37
C ASP A 99 -10.58 12.69 -2.58
N ASP A 100 -9.60 13.39 -3.17
CA ASP A 100 -8.95 14.53 -2.52
C ASP A 100 -9.93 15.65 -2.15
N ALA A 101 -10.93 15.91 -3.00
CA ALA A 101 -11.87 17.01 -2.78
C ALA A 101 -12.75 16.74 -1.56
N TYR A 102 -13.35 15.54 -1.48
CA TYR A 102 -14.20 15.17 -0.36
C TYR A 102 -13.38 15.02 0.93
N ALA A 103 -12.20 14.39 0.86
CA ALA A 103 -11.33 14.18 2.03
C ALA A 103 -10.84 15.51 2.61
N LEU A 104 -10.43 16.47 1.77
CA LEU A 104 -9.97 17.77 2.24
C LEU A 104 -11.09 18.58 2.89
N GLU A 105 -12.31 18.51 2.34
CA GLU A 105 -13.48 19.21 2.87
C GLU A 105 -13.96 18.64 4.22
N HIS A 106 -13.94 17.30 4.37
CA HIS A 106 -14.58 16.63 5.51
C HIS A 106 -13.60 16.17 6.59
N GLU A 107 -12.39 15.80 6.21
CA GLU A 107 -11.41 15.14 7.09
C GLU A 107 -10.10 15.93 7.23
N GLY A 108 -9.84 16.87 6.30
CA GLY A 108 -8.59 17.64 6.28
C GLY A 108 -7.37 16.82 5.84
N GLU A 109 -7.58 15.67 5.20
CA GLU A 109 -6.55 14.78 4.67
C GLU A 109 -6.57 14.69 3.14
N LEU A 110 -5.57 14.03 2.57
CA LEU A 110 -5.61 13.59 1.18
C LEU A 110 -6.73 12.58 0.97
N GLY A 111 -7.18 12.45 -0.28
CA GLY A 111 -7.97 11.30 -0.70
C GLY A 111 -7.17 10.01 -0.56
N LYS A 112 -7.83 8.88 -0.78
CA LYS A 112 -7.19 7.57 -0.66
C LYS A 112 -7.52 6.68 -1.86
N THR A 113 -6.88 6.99 -2.98
CA THR A 113 -6.66 6.01 -4.06
C THR A 113 -5.52 5.08 -3.67
N GLU A 114 -5.69 3.80 -3.94
CA GLU A 114 -4.72 2.76 -3.57
C GLU A 114 -4.58 1.67 -4.62
N CYS A 115 -3.71 0.71 -4.35
CA CYS A 115 -3.60 -0.52 -5.11
C CYS A 115 -3.01 -1.63 -4.24
N TRP A 116 -3.30 -2.87 -4.61
CA TRP A 116 -2.88 -4.06 -3.89
C TRP A 116 -2.11 -5.00 -4.79
N TYR A 117 -0.94 -5.41 -4.31
CA TYR A 117 -0.23 -6.57 -4.83
C TYR A 117 -0.41 -7.72 -3.85
N VAL A 118 -0.99 -8.84 -4.31
CA VAL A 118 -1.22 -10.02 -3.48
C VAL A 118 0.10 -10.79 -3.32
N ILE A 119 0.73 -10.66 -2.16
CA ILE A 119 1.99 -11.36 -1.83
C ILE A 119 1.70 -12.85 -1.66
N ALA A 120 0.67 -13.18 -0.87
CA ALA A 120 0.24 -14.54 -0.63
C ALA A 120 -1.27 -14.58 -0.38
N ALA A 121 -1.89 -15.70 -0.72
CA ALA A 121 -3.31 -15.96 -0.49
C ALA A 121 -3.50 -17.45 -0.21
N ASN A 122 -4.43 -17.79 0.69
CA ASN A 122 -4.80 -19.18 0.92
C ASN A 122 -5.63 -19.71 -0.25
N GLU A 123 -5.81 -21.03 -0.33
CA GLU A 123 -6.82 -21.62 -1.21
C GLU A 123 -8.20 -21.04 -0.86
N ASP A 124 -8.99 -20.68 -1.88
CA ASP A 124 -10.31 -20.03 -1.79
C ASP A 124 -10.33 -18.60 -1.21
N SER A 125 -9.18 -17.95 -1.03
CA SER A 125 -9.15 -16.52 -0.65
C SER A 125 -9.83 -15.66 -1.73
N GLU A 126 -10.65 -14.72 -1.29
CA GLU A 126 -11.39 -13.78 -2.14
C GLU A 126 -11.35 -12.36 -1.56
N ILE A 127 -11.53 -11.37 -2.43
CA ILE A 127 -11.74 -9.97 -2.05
C ILE A 127 -13.15 -9.54 -2.42
N ILE A 128 -13.66 -8.50 -1.76
CA ILE A 128 -14.79 -7.72 -2.26
C ILE A 128 -14.21 -6.59 -3.11
N TYR A 129 -14.69 -6.46 -4.34
CA TYR A 129 -14.21 -5.47 -5.29
C TYR A 129 -15.35 -5.03 -6.23
N GLY A 130 -15.96 -3.90 -5.89
CA GLY A 130 -17.15 -3.35 -6.55
C GLY A 130 -18.48 -3.82 -5.94
N HIS A 131 -19.56 -3.41 -6.60
CA HIS A 131 -20.93 -3.73 -6.20
C HIS A 131 -21.89 -3.84 -7.39
N ASN A 132 -23.05 -4.46 -7.20
CA ASN A 132 -24.02 -4.69 -8.27
C ASN A 132 -25.01 -3.54 -8.52
N ALA A 133 -25.18 -2.61 -7.56
CA ALA A 133 -26.15 -1.52 -7.65
C ALA A 133 -25.96 -0.66 -8.92
N LYS A 134 -27.07 -0.29 -9.57
CA LYS A 134 -27.11 0.47 -10.83
C LYS A 134 -27.38 1.96 -10.63
N SER A 135 -27.68 2.38 -9.41
CA SER A 135 -27.87 3.79 -9.06
C SER A 135 -27.53 4.03 -7.58
N LYS A 136 -27.28 5.29 -7.22
CA LYS A 136 -27.08 5.71 -5.81
C LYS A 136 -28.29 5.39 -4.93
N GLU A 137 -29.49 5.44 -5.50
CA GLU A 137 -30.73 5.13 -4.77
C GLU A 137 -30.83 3.63 -4.47
N GLU A 138 -30.58 2.78 -5.46
CA GLU A 138 -30.53 1.32 -5.25
C GLU A 138 -29.42 0.92 -4.28
N LEU A 139 -28.24 1.53 -4.40
CA LEU A 139 -27.11 1.34 -3.49
C LEU A 139 -27.53 1.63 -2.03
N ARG A 140 -28.17 2.77 -1.79
CA ARG A 140 -28.70 3.14 -0.47
C ARG A 140 -29.69 2.09 0.04
N GLN A 141 -30.67 1.71 -0.78
CA GLN A 141 -31.70 0.75 -0.39
C GLN A 141 -31.10 -0.62 0.00
N LEU A 142 -30.12 -1.12 -0.77
CA LEU A 142 -29.46 -2.40 -0.48
C LEU A 142 -28.62 -2.35 0.79
N ILE A 143 -27.88 -1.24 1.02
CA ILE A 143 -27.10 -1.01 2.24
C ILE A 143 -28.03 -0.95 3.47
N GLU A 144 -29.08 -0.13 3.42
CA GLU A 144 -30.02 0.05 4.54
C GLU A 144 -30.81 -1.23 4.86
N ALA A 145 -31.10 -2.03 3.85
CA ALA A 145 -31.77 -3.33 4.00
C ALA A 145 -30.82 -4.48 4.38
N GLY A 146 -29.50 -4.25 4.45
CA GLY A 146 -28.50 -5.29 4.75
C GLY A 146 -28.42 -6.40 3.70
N LYS A 147 -28.70 -6.08 2.42
CA LYS A 147 -28.71 -7.05 1.31
C LYS A 147 -27.32 -7.25 0.72
N TRP A 148 -26.37 -7.68 1.55
CA TRP A 148 -24.95 -7.76 1.21
C TRP A 148 -24.64 -8.75 0.09
N ASP A 149 -25.27 -9.93 0.09
CA ASP A 149 -25.03 -10.95 -0.95
C ASP A 149 -25.51 -10.49 -2.34
N ASP A 150 -26.55 -9.65 -2.38
CA ASP A 150 -27.05 -9.06 -3.62
C ASP A 150 -26.17 -7.88 -4.07
N LEU A 151 -25.63 -7.13 -3.10
CA LEU A 151 -24.87 -5.91 -3.33
C LEU A 151 -23.41 -6.15 -3.69
N LEU A 152 -22.70 -6.99 -2.95
CA LEU A 152 -21.24 -7.07 -2.97
C LEU A 152 -20.74 -7.99 -4.10
N THR A 153 -19.70 -7.54 -4.81
CA THR A 153 -19.03 -8.35 -5.83
C THR A 153 -17.78 -8.98 -5.25
N LYS A 154 -17.70 -10.32 -5.31
CA LYS A 154 -16.56 -11.10 -4.80
C LYS A 154 -15.68 -11.61 -5.93
N ILE A 155 -14.37 -11.54 -5.75
CA ILE A 155 -13.37 -11.98 -6.72
C ILE A 155 -12.37 -12.91 -6.03
N PRO A 156 -12.20 -14.16 -6.48
CA PRO A 156 -11.15 -15.04 -5.96
C PRO A 156 -9.77 -14.49 -6.33
N VAL A 157 -8.79 -14.64 -5.44
CA VAL A 157 -7.44 -14.11 -5.63
C VAL A 157 -6.37 -15.16 -5.35
N LYS A 158 -5.20 -14.97 -5.97
CA LYS A 158 -4.00 -15.77 -5.72
C LYS A 158 -2.76 -14.87 -5.61
N ALA A 159 -1.67 -15.45 -5.10
CA ALA A 159 -0.37 -14.79 -5.09
C ALA A 159 0.01 -14.29 -6.50
N GLY A 160 0.50 -13.05 -6.57
CA GLY A 160 0.87 -12.38 -7.80
C GLY A 160 -0.23 -11.56 -8.48
N ASP A 161 -1.50 -11.69 -8.06
CA ASP A 161 -2.57 -10.84 -8.57
C ASP A 161 -2.37 -9.37 -8.15
N PHE A 162 -2.90 -8.46 -8.98
CA PHE A 162 -2.81 -7.02 -8.75
C PHE A 162 -4.17 -6.35 -8.97
N PHE A 163 -4.51 -5.41 -8.08
CA PHE A 163 -5.74 -4.63 -8.14
C PHE A 163 -5.42 -3.15 -7.93
N TYR A 164 -5.71 -2.32 -8.92
CA TYR A 164 -5.83 -0.89 -8.71
C TYR A 164 -7.16 -0.58 -8.03
N VAL A 165 -7.20 0.26 -7.00
CA VAL A 165 -8.41 0.59 -6.24
C VAL A 165 -8.59 2.11 -6.22
N PRO A 166 -9.26 2.69 -7.24
CA PRO A 166 -9.56 4.11 -7.26
C PRO A 166 -10.42 4.51 -6.06
N SER A 167 -10.24 5.74 -5.55
CA SER A 167 -11.18 6.33 -4.58
C SER A 167 -12.62 6.23 -5.08
N GLY A 168 -13.55 5.94 -4.17
CA GLY A 168 -14.96 5.68 -4.49
C GLY A 168 -15.27 4.21 -4.82
N THR A 169 -14.29 3.31 -4.84
CA THR A 169 -14.51 1.87 -5.05
C THR A 169 -14.97 1.18 -3.75
N MET A 170 -16.09 0.45 -3.78
CA MET A 170 -16.48 -0.43 -2.67
C MET A 170 -15.54 -1.64 -2.63
N HIS A 171 -14.90 -1.91 -1.50
CA HIS A 171 -13.95 -3.00 -1.43
C HIS A 171 -13.75 -3.56 -0.02
N ALA A 172 -13.18 -4.76 0.08
CA ALA A 172 -12.70 -5.37 1.32
C ALA A 172 -11.68 -6.48 1.02
N ILE A 173 -10.69 -6.63 1.89
CA ILE A 173 -9.72 -7.73 1.82
C ILE A 173 -10.25 -8.90 2.65
N GLY A 174 -10.36 -10.07 2.03
CA GLY A 174 -10.83 -11.29 2.70
C GLY A 174 -9.74 -12.05 3.44
N LYS A 175 -10.17 -13.13 4.10
CA LYS A 175 -9.32 -13.92 4.99
C LYS A 175 -8.20 -14.64 4.25
N GLY A 176 -7.08 -14.83 4.94
CA GLY A 176 -5.92 -15.56 4.47
C GLY A 176 -5.05 -14.79 3.47
N ILE A 177 -5.31 -13.51 3.23
CA ILE A 177 -4.61 -12.71 2.23
C ILE A 177 -3.53 -11.87 2.89
N LEU A 178 -2.33 -11.89 2.31
CA LEU A 178 -1.22 -11.01 2.63
C LEU A 178 -0.95 -10.12 1.41
N ILE A 179 -1.08 -8.80 1.56
CA ILE A 179 -0.87 -7.85 0.46
C ILE A 179 0.21 -6.82 0.79
N LEU A 180 0.83 -6.29 -0.26
CA LEU A 180 1.46 -4.97 -0.21
C LEU A 180 0.49 -3.95 -0.81
N GLU A 181 0.13 -2.94 -0.02
CA GLU A 181 -0.70 -1.82 -0.41
C GLU A 181 0.16 -0.59 -0.67
N THR A 182 0.00 0.03 -1.83
CA THR A 182 0.51 1.39 -2.09
C THR A 182 -0.66 2.33 -2.27
N GLN A 183 -0.71 3.38 -1.47
CA GLN A 183 -1.82 4.32 -1.40
C GLN A 183 -1.32 5.77 -1.33
N GLN A 184 -2.21 6.73 -1.57
CA GLN A 184 -2.00 8.10 -1.10
C GLN A 184 -1.82 8.13 0.42
N SER A 185 -1.08 9.10 0.96
CA SER A 185 -0.83 9.24 2.40
C SER A 185 -2.07 9.77 3.14
N SER A 186 -3.03 8.88 3.37
CA SER A 186 -4.31 9.13 4.06
C SER A 186 -4.72 7.90 4.85
N ASP A 187 -5.31 8.09 6.03
CA ASP A 187 -5.88 6.99 6.84
C ASP A 187 -7.42 7.02 6.82
N THR A 188 -7.99 7.90 5.99
CA THR A 188 -9.43 8.12 5.88
C THR A 188 -10.16 6.91 5.29
N THR A 189 -11.08 6.33 6.07
CA THR A 189 -11.82 5.12 5.70
C THR A 189 -13.28 5.23 6.09
N TYR A 190 -14.19 5.15 5.11
CA TYR A 190 -15.61 5.05 5.37
C TYR A 190 -16.07 3.60 5.30
N ARG A 191 -16.43 3.07 6.46
CA ARG A 191 -16.90 1.70 6.64
C ARG A 191 -18.38 1.57 6.30
N VAL A 192 -18.70 0.64 5.41
CA VAL A 192 -20.08 0.30 5.01
C VAL A 192 -20.62 -0.86 5.84
N TYR A 193 -19.81 -1.90 6.04
CA TYR A 193 -20.20 -3.12 6.74
C TYR A 193 -18.98 -3.79 7.38
N ASP A 194 -19.16 -4.39 8.56
CA ASP A 194 -18.07 -5.04 9.30
C ASP A 194 -18.48 -6.40 9.88
N PHE A 195 -19.35 -7.10 9.16
CA PHE A 195 -19.72 -8.48 9.47
C PHE A 195 -20.34 -8.67 10.87
N ASP A 196 -20.98 -7.62 11.38
CA ASP A 196 -21.54 -7.53 12.74
C ASP A 196 -20.57 -7.97 13.84
N ARG A 197 -19.27 -7.85 13.57
CA ARG A 197 -18.20 -8.28 14.45
C ARG A 197 -18.10 -7.32 15.63
N ARG A 198 -17.84 -7.89 16.80
CA ARG A 198 -17.69 -7.15 18.05
C ARG A 198 -16.24 -7.09 18.47
N ASP A 199 -15.84 -5.96 19.05
CA ASP A 199 -14.55 -5.81 19.70
C ASP A 199 -14.47 -6.63 21.00
N ALA A 200 -13.31 -6.59 21.67
CA ALA A 200 -13.08 -7.29 22.93
C ALA A 200 -13.99 -6.82 24.08
N GLN A 201 -14.61 -5.65 23.95
CA GLN A 201 -15.55 -5.06 24.90
C GLN A 201 -17.02 -5.34 24.52
N GLY A 202 -17.27 -6.00 23.39
CA GLY A 202 -18.59 -6.34 22.89
C GLY A 202 -19.26 -5.26 22.05
N ASN A 203 -18.56 -4.18 21.68
CA ASN A 203 -19.13 -3.10 20.86
C ASN A 203 -18.98 -3.40 19.36
N LEU A 204 -19.94 -2.92 18.57
CA LEU A 204 -19.80 -2.87 17.11
C LEU A 204 -18.92 -1.68 16.74
N ARG A 205 -18.13 -1.80 15.67
CA ARG A 205 -17.37 -0.67 15.12
C ARG A 205 -18.29 0.30 14.37
N ASP A 206 -17.94 1.58 14.39
CA ASP A 206 -18.70 2.62 13.72
C ASP A 206 -18.75 2.43 12.21
N LEU A 207 -19.97 2.56 11.67
CA LEU A 207 -20.25 2.58 10.23
C LEU A 207 -20.45 4.03 9.77
N HIS A 208 -19.99 4.34 8.57
CA HIS A 208 -19.99 5.68 7.98
C HIS A 208 -20.94 5.70 6.77
N ILE A 209 -22.18 5.26 6.97
CA ILE A 209 -23.11 4.94 5.87
C ILE A 209 -23.36 6.15 4.96
N LYS A 210 -23.58 7.33 5.54
CA LYS A 210 -23.82 8.55 4.77
C LYS A 210 -22.61 8.89 3.89
N GLN A 211 -21.43 9.03 4.50
CA GLN A 211 -20.19 9.35 3.78
C GLN A 211 -19.87 8.29 2.71
N SER A 212 -20.09 7.02 3.03
CA SER A 212 -19.89 5.92 2.09
C SER A 212 -20.78 6.09 0.85
N ILE A 213 -22.08 6.33 1.05
CA ILE A 213 -23.01 6.56 -0.05
C ILE A 213 -22.64 7.82 -0.83
N ASP A 214 -22.13 8.88 -0.19
CA ASP A 214 -21.72 10.10 -0.86
C ASP A 214 -20.57 9.82 -1.85
N VAL A 215 -19.55 9.07 -1.44
CA VAL A 215 -18.31 8.89 -2.23
C VAL A 215 -18.30 7.67 -3.16
N LEU A 216 -19.20 6.69 -2.96
CA LEU A 216 -19.23 5.47 -3.77
C LEU A 216 -19.50 5.73 -5.27
N THR A 217 -18.66 5.22 -6.16
CA THR A 217 -18.88 5.32 -7.60
C THR A 217 -19.79 4.21 -8.09
N ILE A 218 -20.79 4.55 -8.92
CA ILE A 218 -21.67 3.56 -9.55
C ILE A 218 -21.01 3.01 -10.81
N GLY A 219 -20.93 1.69 -10.90
CA GLY A 219 -20.39 0.98 -12.06
C GLY A 219 -19.35 -0.05 -11.65
N GLU A 220 -18.74 -0.68 -12.66
CA GLU A 220 -17.60 -1.58 -12.43
C GLU A 220 -16.36 -0.77 -12.05
N PRO A 221 -15.58 -1.20 -11.05
CA PRO A 221 -14.35 -0.51 -10.70
C PRO A 221 -13.35 -0.53 -11.86
N ALA A 222 -12.65 0.58 -12.07
CA ALA A 222 -11.52 0.62 -12.99
C ALA A 222 -10.37 -0.24 -12.44
N ASN A 223 -9.69 -1.00 -13.31
CA ASN A 223 -8.47 -1.73 -12.94
C ASN A 223 -7.38 -1.50 -13.99
N SER A 224 -6.13 -1.79 -13.67
CA SER A 224 -5.01 -1.65 -14.58
C SER A 224 -4.78 -2.91 -15.44
N THR A 225 -4.08 -2.74 -16.55
CA THR A 225 -3.54 -3.84 -17.34
C THR A 225 -2.02 -3.78 -17.24
N PRO A 226 -1.37 -4.67 -16.47
CA PRO A 226 0.07 -4.65 -16.31
C PRO A 226 0.82 -4.85 -17.63
N VAL A 227 1.97 -4.17 -17.77
CA VAL A 227 2.84 -4.28 -18.95
C VAL A 227 4.23 -4.70 -18.51
N ALA A 228 4.69 -5.86 -18.99
CA ALA A 228 5.99 -6.41 -18.68
C ALA A 228 7.01 -6.18 -19.79
N VAL A 229 8.26 -5.96 -19.37
CA VAL A 229 9.44 -5.85 -20.23
C VAL A 229 10.55 -6.71 -19.63
N ASP A 230 11.12 -7.60 -20.44
CA ASP A 230 12.24 -8.45 -20.09
C ASP A 230 13.53 -7.91 -20.73
N VAL A 231 14.51 -7.56 -19.91
CA VAL A 231 15.84 -7.11 -20.35
C VAL A 231 16.90 -7.70 -19.42
N ASP A 232 17.84 -8.45 -19.99
CA ASP A 232 18.96 -9.07 -19.27
C ASP A 232 18.49 -9.87 -18.03
N ASN A 233 18.92 -9.47 -16.82
CA ASN A 233 18.57 -10.11 -15.54
C ASN A 233 17.36 -9.45 -14.85
N LEU A 234 16.51 -8.76 -15.59
CA LEU A 234 15.36 -8.03 -15.07
C LEU A 234 14.09 -8.31 -15.88
N ASN A 235 13.06 -8.81 -15.19
CA ASN A 235 11.67 -8.65 -15.63
C ASN A 235 11.07 -7.45 -14.87
N SER A 236 10.73 -6.39 -15.60
CA SER A 236 10.09 -5.19 -15.07
C SER A 236 8.65 -5.10 -15.55
N THR A 237 7.71 -5.15 -14.62
CA THR A 237 6.28 -5.03 -14.90
C THR A 237 5.75 -3.73 -14.33
N LEU A 238 5.27 -2.81 -15.18
CA LEU A 238 4.46 -1.68 -14.73
C LEU A 238 3.08 -2.20 -14.34
N LEU A 239 2.76 -2.16 -13.05
CA LEU A 239 1.48 -2.66 -12.52
C LEU A 239 0.37 -1.63 -12.68
N VAL A 240 0.66 -0.36 -12.38
CA VAL A 240 -0.27 0.77 -12.56
C VAL A 240 0.50 2.08 -12.72
N SER A 241 -0.07 3.02 -13.47
CA SER A 241 0.34 4.42 -13.49
C SER A 241 -0.91 5.29 -13.58
N ASN A 242 -1.09 6.22 -12.64
CA ASN A 242 -2.24 7.12 -12.55
C ASN A 242 -1.77 8.55 -12.20
N GLU A 243 -2.68 9.45 -11.82
CA GLU A 243 -2.29 10.84 -11.47
C GLU A 243 -1.50 10.97 -10.16
N PHE A 244 -1.55 9.97 -9.28
CA PHE A 244 -0.96 10.00 -7.94
C PHE A 244 0.36 9.26 -7.84
N PHE A 245 0.47 8.10 -8.49
CA PHE A 245 1.64 7.22 -8.39
C PHE A 245 1.76 6.27 -9.57
N ALA A 246 2.97 5.72 -9.72
CA ALA A 246 3.22 4.54 -10.51
C ALA A 246 3.82 3.43 -9.63
N VAL A 247 3.47 2.18 -9.92
CA VAL A 247 3.96 1.00 -9.19
C VAL A 247 4.50 -0.02 -10.18
N TYR A 248 5.67 -0.55 -9.87
CA TYR A 248 6.39 -1.54 -10.64
C TYR A 248 6.65 -2.78 -9.81
N LYS A 249 6.64 -3.93 -10.47
CA LYS A 249 7.23 -5.17 -9.96
C LYS A 249 8.53 -5.44 -10.71
N TRP A 250 9.60 -5.67 -9.98
CA TRP A 250 10.89 -6.08 -10.53
C TRP A 250 11.24 -7.47 -10.02
N LEU A 251 11.49 -8.39 -10.95
CA LEU A 251 12.14 -9.66 -10.67
C LEU A 251 13.57 -9.57 -11.17
N VAL A 252 14.51 -9.62 -10.23
CA VAL A 252 15.95 -9.55 -10.48
C VAL A 252 16.55 -10.93 -10.27
N SER A 253 17.35 -11.42 -11.22
CA SER A 253 17.97 -12.76 -11.19
C SER A 253 19.49 -12.71 -11.44
N GLY A 254 20.14 -11.65 -10.95
CA GLY A 254 21.56 -11.35 -11.14
C GLY A 254 21.80 -9.84 -11.23
N ALA A 255 23.01 -9.46 -11.63
CA ALA A 255 23.40 -8.04 -11.72
C ALA A 255 22.58 -7.28 -12.77
N VAL A 256 21.99 -6.16 -12.37
CA VAL A 256 21.27 -5.21 -13.23
C VAL A 256 21.54 -3.78 -12.77
N ASN A 257 21.84 -2.91 -13.74
CA ASN A 257 22.08 -1.50 -13.50
C ASN A 257 20.82 -0.67 -13.77
N PHE A 258 20.49 0.20 -12.84
CA PHE A 258 19.41 1.15 -12.93
C PHE A 258 19.95 2.58 -12.96
N THR A 259 19.22 3.45 -13.65
CA THR A 259 19.40 4.90 -13.60
C THR A 259 18.10 5.51 -13.11
N GLN A 260 18.20 6.59 -12.33
CA GLN A 260 17.05 7.30 -11.80
C GLN A 260 16.09 7.75 -12.91
N THR A 261 14.82 7.35 -12.81
CA THR A 261 13.73 7.74 -13.73
C THR A 261 12.66 8.62 -13.07
N ALA A 262 12.64 8.68 -11.75
CA ALA A 262 11.74 9.50 -10.94
C ALA A 262 12.54 10.22 -9.84
N PRO A 263 12.04 11.34 -9.28
CA PRO A 263 12.79 12.11 -8.29
C PRO A 263 13.19 11.30 -7.06
N TYR A 264 12.44 10.28 -6.66
CA TYR A 264 12.82 9.30 -5.65
C TYR A 264 11.97 8.03 -5.85
N LEU A 265 12.42 6.91 -5.30
CA LEU A 265 11.70 5.64 -5.36
C LEU A 265 11.48 5.08 -3.96
N LEU A 266 10.29 4.57 -3.70
CA LEU A 266 9.93 3.77 -2.55
C LEU A 266 10.13 2.31 -2.95
N VAL A 267 10.89 1.54 -2.17
CA VAL A 267 11.31 0.18 -2.55
C VAL A 267 11.00 -0.79 -1.42
N SER A 268 10.33 -1.89 -1.74
CA SER A 268 10.00 -2.97 -0.81
C SER A 268 10.44 -4.31 -1.38
N VAL A 269 11.32 -5.02 -0.67
CA VAL A 269 11.80 -6.35 -1.06
C VAL A 269 10.85 -7.42 -0.50
N LEU A 270 10.08 -8.07 -1.38
CA LEU A 270 9.07 -9.05 -1.01
C LEU A 270 9.59 -10.48 -0.93
N SER A 271 10.65 -10.80 -1.67
CA SER A 271 11.26 -12.14 -1.67
C SER A 271 12.73 -12.08 -2.01
N GLY A 272 13.45 -13.13 -1.60
CA GLY A 272 14.84 -13.35 -1.94
C GLY A 272 15.84 -12.50 -1.16
N GLN A 273 17.07 -12.45 -1.66
CA GLN A 273 18.19 -11.74 -1.08
C GLN A 273 19.24 -11.42 -2.13
N GLY A 274 19.99 -10.35 -1.89
CA GLY A 274 21.03 -9.88 -2.78
C GLY A 274 21.77 -8.69 -2.20
N SER A 275 22.33 -7.89 -3.08
CA SER A 275 23.01 -6.66 -2.74
C SER A 275 22.55 -5.51 -3.64
N MET A 276 22.63 -4.31 -3.11
CA MET A 276 22.43 -3.06 -3.82
C MET A 276 23.71 -2.24 -3.73
N LYS A 277 24.17 -1.69 -4.85
CA LYS A 277 25.34 -0.80 -4.89
C LYS A 277 24.94 0.63 -5.23
N VAL A 278 25.33 1.58 -4.37
CA VAL A 278 25.11 3.04 -4.55
C VAL A 278 26.42 3.76 -4.24
N ASP A 279 26.89 4.66 -5.12
CA ASP A 279 28.11 5.48 -4.92
C ASP A 279 29.32 4.67 -4.36
N ASN A 280 29.59 3.50 -4.94
CA ASN A 280 30.63 2.52 -4.54
C ASN A 280 30.43 1.82 -3.18
N ARG A 281 29.32 2.05 -2.47
CA ARG A 281 28.95 1.30 -1.27
C ARG A 281 28.00 0.16 -1.62
N VAL A 282 28.19 -0.97 -0.96
CA VAL A 282 27.33 -2.16 -1.11
C VAL A 282 26.47 -2.30 0.15
N TYR A 283 25.17 -2.49 -0.06
CA TYR A 283 24.16 -2.71 0.96
C TYR A 283 23.59 -4.11 0.72
N ASN A 284 23.63 -4.99 1.72
CA ASN A 284 22.92 -6.26 1.63
C ASN A 284 21.43 -6.00 1.79
N ILE A 285 20.63 -6.57 0.90
CA ILE A 285 19.17 -6.45 0.92
C ILE A 285 18.52 -7.83 0.89
N LYS A 286 17.40 -7.97 1.57
CA LYS A 286 16.66 -9.23 1.70
C LYS A 286 15.17 -8.98 1.85
N LYS A 287 14.38 -10.04 1.73
CA LYS A 287 12.95 -10.06 2.06
C LYS A 287 12.68 -9.30 3.36
N GLY A 288 11.76 -8.34 3.28
CA GLY A 288 11.32 -7.48 4.38
C GLY A 288 12.10 -6.17 4.55
N ASP A 289 13.10 -5.91 3.71
CA ASP A 289 13.74 -4.60 3.68
C ASP A 289 12.86 -3.58 2.91
N HIS A 290 12.69 -2.42 3.52
CA HIS A 290 11.97 -1.28 2.96
C HIS A 290 12.87 -0.04 3.02
N PHE A 291 12.99 0.65 1.90
CA PHE A 291 13.86 1.81 1.80
C PHE A 291 13.42 2.80 0.72
N ILE A 292 13.95 4.01 0.80
CA ILE A 292 13.81 5.02 -0.25
C ILE A 292 15.14 5.19 -0.96
N LEU A 293 15.11 5.28 -2.29
CA LEU A 293 16.22 5.80 -3.09
C LEU A 293 15.97 7.31 -3.31
N PRO A 294 16.66 8.19 -2.57
CA PRO A 294 16.44 9.63 -2.66
C PRO A 294 16.99 10.20 -3.96
N ASN A 295 16.67 11.46 -4.21
CA ASN A 295 16.95 12.15 -5.46
C ASN A 295 18.43 12.29 -5.79
N ASP A 296 19.31 12.33 -4.80
CA ASP A 296 20.75 12.37 -5.03
C ASP A 296 21.33 11.01 -5.44
N VAL A 297 20.57 9.90 -5.30
CA VAL A 297 20.92 8.59 -5.87
C VAL A 297 20.57 8.57 -7.36
N LYS A 298 21.58 8.78 -8.21
CA LYS A 298 21.41 8.87 -9.67
C LYS A 298 21.47 7.53 -10.41
N SER A 299 22.17 6.55 -9.84
CA SER A 299 22.29 5.21 -10.39
C SER A 299 22.57 4.21 -9.27
N TRP A 300 22.08 2.99 -9.44
CA TRP A 300 22.34 1.89 -8.53
C TRP A 300 22.39 0.58 -9.29
N GLU A 301 22.99 -0.44 -8.68
CA GLU A 301 23.00 -1.80 -9.21
C GLU A 301 22.33 -2.71 -8.18
N PHE A 302 21.44 -3.60 -8.63
CA PHE A 302 21.00 -4.75 -7.84
C PHE A 302 21.71 -6.00 -8.35
N ASP A 303 22.08 -6.91 -7.45
CA ASP A 303 22.61 -8.23 -7.79
C ASP A 303 22.13 -9.29 -6.81
N GLY A 304 21.60 -10.40 -7.32
CA GLY A 304 21.00 -11.49 -6.55
C GLY A 304 19.65 -11.93 -7.10
N GLU A 305 18.90 -12.66 -6.29
CA GLU A 305 17.54 -13.13 -6.60
C GLU A 305 16.57 -12.33 -5.74
N LEU A 306 15.83 -11.40 -6.33
CA LEU A 306 14.98 -10.44 -5.60
C LEU A 306 13.64 -10.26 -6.31
N GLU A 307 12.56 -10.28 -5.53
CA GLU A 307 11.26 -9.75 -5.95
C GLU A 307 11.01 -8.45 -5.22
N ILE A 308 10.85 -7.37 -5.98
CA ILE A 308 10.75 -6.01 -5.48
C ILE A 308 9.46 -5.38 -5.99
N ILE A 309 8.73 -4.71 -5.10
CA ILE A 309 7.76 -3.69 -5.50
C ILE A 309 8.39 -2.33 -5.30
N ALA A 310 8.42 -1.54 -6.35
CA ALA A 310 8.90 -0.17 -6.34
C ALA A 310 7.78 0.79 -6.75
N SER A 311 7.73 1.97 -6.15
CA SER A 311 6.78 3.01 -6.53
C SER A 311 7.40 4.39 -6.47
N HIS A 312 6.79 5.34 -7.17
CA HIS A 312 7.07 6.76 -7.00
C HIS A 312 5.76 7.54 -7.08
N ALA A 313 5.75 8.70 -6.44
CA ALA A 313 4.68 9.66 -6.61
C ALA A 313 4.76 10.30 -8.00
N ASN A 314 3.60 10.66 -8.54
CA ASN A 314 3.48 11.52 -9.71
C ASN A 314 3.17 12.94 -9.24
N GLU A 315 3.76 13.94 -9.89
CA GLU A 315 3.41 15.33 -9.61
C GLU A 315 2.07 15.66 -10.29
N LYS A 316 1.10 16.14 -9.50
CA LYS A 316 -0.09 16.84 -9.99
C LYS A 316 0.27 18.27 -10.44
#